data_AF-A0A915I1E7-F1
#
_entry.id   AF-A0A915I1E7-F1
#
_cell.length_a   1.000
_cell.length_b   1.000
_cell.length_c   1.000
_cell.angle_alpha   90.00
_cell.angle_beta   90.00
_cell.angle_gamma   90.00
#
_symmetry.space_group_name_H-M   'P 1'
#
loop_
_entity.id
_entity.type
_entity.pdbx_description
1 polymer ?
#
loop_
_entity_poly.entity_id
_entity_poly.type
_entity_poly.pdbx_seq_one_letter_code
_entity_poly.pdbx_strand_id
1 'polypeptide(L)'
;MCPPEPITECVPGRYRTYSGFCNNVEKPTRGSAFQPMQRIVDSDYEDEISRPRVSRDKTPLPNSRLVASRAFTPPSGQRPEDPHKTVALMLAEWAEFVYRDMVHLSSARGKCSEFLAVIL
;
A
#
# COMPACT_ATOMS: atom_id res chain seq x y z
N MET A 1 -10.98 -0.45 -13.91
CA MET A 1 -11.08 0.59 -14.97
C MET A 1 -9.69 1.17 -15.22
N CYS A 2 -9.27 1.18 -16.49
CA CYS A 2 -8.15 1.98 -17.00
C CYS A 2 -8.73 3.25 -17.67
N PRO A 3 -7.90 4.27 -17.91
CA PRO A 3 -7.99 5.55 -17.20
C PRO A 3 -9.43 6.11 -17.13
N PRO A 4 -9.86 6.65 -15.98
CA PRO A 4 -11.14 7.34 -15.92
C PRO A 4 -11.14 8.48 -16.95
N GLU A 5 -12.29 8.68 -17.60
CA GLU A 5 -12.47 9.85 -18.46
C GLU A 5 -12.00 11.12 -17.72
N PRO A 6 -11.29 12.03 -18.40
CA PRO A 6 -10.74 13.19 -17.74
C PRO A 6 -11.86 14.01 -17.13
N ILE A 7 -11.75 14.30 -15.83
CA ILE A 7 -12.71 15.15 -15.12
C ILE A 7 -12.52 16.58 -15.63
N THR A 8 -13.50 17.07 -16.39
CA THR A 8 -13.44 18.40 -17.02
C THR A 8 -13.71 19.53 -16.02
N GLU A 9 -14.57 19.29 -15.04
CA GLU A 9 -14.95 20.28 -14.01
C GLU A 9 -15.41 19.60 -12.72
N CYS A 10 -15.02 20.15 -11.57
CA CYS A 10 -15.47 19.67 -10.26
C CYS A 10 -16.75 20.38 -9.84
N VAL A 11 -17.84 19.63 -9.69
CA VAL A 11 -19.12 20.15 -9.21
C VAL A 11 -19.04 20.39 -7.69
N PRO A 12 -19.40 21.59 -7.19
CA PRO A 12 -19.41 21.86 -5.76
C PRO A 12 -20.50 21.02 -5.08
N GLY A 13 -20.09 20.18 -4.13
CA GLY A 13 -20.97 19.37 -3.30
C GLY A 13 -20.78 19.68 -1.81
N ARG A 14 -21.81 19.46 -1.00
CA ARG A 14 -21.71 19.60 0.46
C ARG A 14 -20.92 18.46 1.12
N TYR A 15 -20.85 17.30 0.45
CA TYR A 15 -20.30 16.07 1.00
C TYR A 15 -19.20 15.51 0.10
N ARG A 16 -18.36 14.66 0.69
CA ARG A 16 -17.31 13.92 -0.02
C ARG A 16 -17.93 12.94 -1.00
N THR A 17 -17.28 12.77 -2.14
CA THR A 17 -17.59 11.72 -3.08
C THR A 17 -17.09 10.39 -2.53
N TYR A 18 -17.82 9.29 -2.78
CA TYR A 18 -17.39 7.95 -2.36
C TYR A 18 -16.03 7.54 -2.95
N SER A 19 -15.72 8.03 -4.15
CA SER A 19 -14.47 7.78 -4.86
C SER A 19 -13.30 8.67 -4.42
N GLY A 20 -13.56 9.75 -3.67
CA GLY A 20 -12.56 10.76 -3.34
C GLY A 20 -12.21 11.73 -4.48
N PHE A 21 -12.86 11.63 -5.64
CA PHE A 21 -12.69 12.59 -6.73
C PHE A 21 -13.13 14.01 -6.31
N CYS A 22 -12.42 15.01 -6.83
CA CYS A 22 -12.67 16.43 -6.59
C CYS A 22 -12.51 16.89 -5.12
N ASN A 23 -11.90 16.08 -4.26
CA ASN A 23 -11.43 16.55 -2.96
C ASN A 23 -10.38 17.67 -3.14
N ASN A 24 -9.52 17.52 -4.15
CA ASN A 24 -8.63 18.58 -4.62
C ASN A 24 -9.15 19.16 -5.94
N VAL A 25 -9.56 20.43 -5.94
CA VAL A 25 -10.16 21.10 -7.12
C VAL A 25 -9.13 21.33 -8.24
N GLU A 26 -7.87 21.60 -7.90
CA GLU A 26 -6.80 21.81 -8.87
C GLU A 26 -6.38 20.49 -9.54
N LYS A 27 -6.40 19.40 -8.77
CA LYS A 27 -6.01 18.04 -9.21
C LYS A 27 -7.09 17.04 -8.80
N PRO A 28 -8.18 16.92 -9.58
CA PRO A 28 -9.38 16.16 -9.20
C PRO A 28 -9.15 14.70 -8.80
N THR A 29 -8.09 14.07 -9.31
CA THR A 29 -7.76 12.65 -9.05
C THR A 29 -6.86 12.44 -7.82
N ARG A 30 -6.33 13.49 -7.22
CA ARG A 30 -5.35 13.35 -6.13
C ARG A 30 -6.02 12.81 -4.86
N GLY A 31 -5.56 11.64 -4.40
CA GLY A 31 -6.14 10.96 -3.24
C GLY A 31 -7.46 10.26 -3.50
N SER A 32 -7.84 10.11 -4.78
CA SER A 32 -9.02 9.32 -5.17
C SER A 32 -8.68 7.84 -5.28
N ALA A 33 -9.71 7.00 -5.14
CA ALA A 33 -9.62 5.57 -5.33
C ALA A 33 -9.28 5.21 -6.79
N PHE A 34 -8.73 4.01 -6.98
CA PHE A 34 -8.31 3.47 -8.28
C PHE A 34 -7.20 4.28 -8.98
N GLN A 35 -6.38 5.00 -8.20
CA GLN A 35 -5.22 5.74 -8.69
C GLN A 35 -3.92 5.07 -8.25
N PRO A 36 -2.85 5.13 -9.07
CA PRO A 36 -1.56 4.58 -8.70
C PRO A 36 -1.05 5.21 -7.39
N MET A 37 -0.38 4.40 -6.56
CA MET A 37 0.27 4.90 -5.36
C MET A 37 1.36 5.93 -5.71
N GLN A 38 1.41 7.02 -4.96
CA GLN A 38 2.45 8.03 -5.10
C GLN A 38 3.80 7.46 -4.66
N ARG A 39 4.85 7.71 -5.45
CA ARG A 39 6.23 7.37 -5.11
C ARG A 39 6.92 8.58 -4.45
N ILE A 40 7.52 8.38 -3.28
CA ILE A 40 8.36 9.38 -2.59
C ILE A 40 9.82 9.28 -3.07
N VAL A 41 10.24 8.08 -3.45
CA VAL A 41 11.56 7.76 -4.00
C VAL A 41 11.41 7.04 -5.34
N ASP A 42 12.44 7.14 -6.18
CA ASP A 42 12.47 6.47 -7.47
C ASP A 42 12.36 4.94 -7.34
N SER A 43 11.80 4.30 -8.36
CA SER A 43 11.68 2.85 -8.41
C SER A 43 13.03 2.17 -8.64
N ASP A 44 13.27 1.09 -7.90
CA ASP A 44 14.46 0.24 -8.04
C ASP A 44 13.99 -1.15 -8.52
N TYR A 45 14.03 -1.36 -9.85
CA TYR A 45 13.69 -2.62 -10.52
C TYR A 45 14.94 -3.14 -11.25
N GLU A 46 15.04 -4.46 -11.45
CA GLU A 46 16.19 -5.05 -12.16
C GLU A 46 16.32 -4.53 -13.59
N ASP A 47 15.18 -4.38 -14.28
CA ASP A 47 15.06 -3.89 -15.65
C ASP A 47 14.58 -2.43 -15.72
N GLU A 48 14.59 -1.72 -14.60
CA GLU A 48 14.07 -0.34 -14.45
C GLU A 48 12.58 -0.16 -14.78
N ILE A 49 11.85 -1.25 -15.06
CA ILE A 49 10.46 -1.20 -15.55
C ILE A 49 9.51 -1.95 -14.60
N SER A 50 9.75 -3.25 -14.39
CA SER A 50 8.77 -4.11 -13.71
C SER A 50 9.36 -5.35 -13.04
N ARG A 51 10.54 -5.82 -13.45
CA ARG A 51 11.16 -7.00 -12.86
C ARG A 51 11.60 -6.70 -11.43
N PRO A 52 11.26 -7.56 -10.46
CA PRO A 52 11.69 -7.40 -9.08
C PRO A 52 13.20 -7.14 -8.98
N ARG A 53 13.60 -6.25 -8.07
CA ARG A 53 15.00 -5.87 -7.87
C ARG A 53 15.91 -7.08 -7.62
N VAL A 54 17.18 -6.90 -7.98
CA VAL A 54 18.29 -7.78 -7.60
C VAL A 54 19.13 -7.14 -6.49
N SER A 55 20.13 -7.88 -6.00
CA SER A 55 21.13 -7.32 -5.08
C SER A 55 21.89 -6.16 -5.73
N ARG A 56 22.48 -5.28 -4.90
CA ARG A 56 23.37 -4.20 -5.39
C ARG A 56 24.55 -4.75 -6.19
N ASP A 57 25.03 -5.93 -5.83
CA ASP A 57 26.12 -6.63 -6.50
C ASP A 57 25.66 -7.46 -7.71
N LYS A 58 24.42 -7.24 -8.19
CA LYS A 58 23.79 -7.95 -9.31
C LYS A 58 23.62 -9.47 -9.10
N THR A 59 23.67 -9.92 -7.85
CA THR A 59 23.37 -11.31 -7.47
C THR A 59 21.88 -11.50 -7.11
N PRO A 60 21.34 -12.74 -7.19
CA PRO A 60 19.97 -13.02 -6.78
C PRO A 60 19.72 -12.70 -5.29
N LEU A 61 18.56 -12.13 -4.99
CA LEU A 61 18.15 -11.92 -3.60
C LEU A 61 17.89 -13.25 -2.88
N PRO A 62 18.14 -13.32 -1.56
CA PRO A 62 17.85 -14.51 -0.78
C PRO A 62 16.35 -14.81 -0.80
N ASN A 63 16.02 -16.10 -0.67
CA ASN A 63 14.63 -16.53 -0.55
C ASN A 63 13.94 -15.83 0.64
N SER A 64 12.78 -15.20 0.40
CA SER A 64 12.03 -14.45 1.41
C SER A 64 11.66 -15.30 2.63
N ARG A 65 11.32 -16.58 2.44
CA ARG A 65 11.03 -17.52 3.53
C ARG A 65 12.26 -17.78 4.39
N LEU A 66 13.42 -17.89 3.77
CA LEU A 66 14.68 -18.09 4.48
C LEU A 66 14.99 -16.86 5.35
N VAL A 67 14.85 -15.65 4.80
CA VAL A 67 15.02 -14.40 5.56
C VAL A 67 14.03 -14.36 6.73
N ALA A 68 12.76 -14.68 6.49
CA ALA A 68 11.75 -14.66 7.54
C ALA A 68 12.03 -15.66 8.68
N SER A 69 12.44 -16.88 8.33
CA SER A 69 12.79 -17.91 9.32
C SER A 69 14.04 -17.57 10.14
N ARG A 70 14.99 -16.84 9.58
CA ARG A 70 16.26 -16.52 10.26
C ARG A 70 16.20 -15.22 11.05
N ALA A 71 15.41 -14.23 10.59
CA ALA A 71 15.36 -12.90 11.18
C ALA A 71 14.18 -12.69 12.14
N PHE A 72 13.01 -13.27 11.84
CA PHE A 72 11.78 -12.99 12.58
C PHE A 72 11.25 -14.18 13.40
N THR A 73 11.75 -15.39 13.16
CA THR A 73 11.32 -16.58 13.92
C THR A 73 12.29 -16.79 15.07
N PRO A 74 11.84 -16.69 16.34
CA PRO A 74 12.70 -17.01 17.46
C PRO A 74 13.08 -18.51 17.44
N PRO A 75 14.24 -18.89 18.00
CA PRO A 75 14.59 -20.28 18.21
C PRO A 75 13.47 -21.01 18.95
N SER A 76 13.24 -22.28 18.60
CA SER A 76 12.24 -23.12 19.25
C SER A 76 12.43 -23.09 20.77
N GLY A 77 11.41 -22.65 21.50
CA GLY A 77 11.42 -22.54 22.97
C GLY A 77 11.77 -21.15 23.52
N GLN A 78 12.07 -20.16 22.69
CA GLN A 78 12.35 -18.78 23.11
C GLN A 78 11.31 -17.79 22.59
N ARG A 79 10.01 -18.08 22.83
CA ARG A 79 8.99 -17.05 22.63
C ARG A 79 9.27 -15.94 23.65
N PRO A 80 9.27 -14.65 23.26
CA PRO A 80 9.29 -13.58 24.24
C PRO A 80 8.09 -13.77 25.16
N GLU A 81 8.34 -14.15 26.41
CA GLU A 81 7.31 -14.40 27.41
C GLU A 81 6.72 -13.10 27.98
N ASP A 82 7.25 -11.94 27.55
CA ASP A 82 6.80 -10.64 28.04
C ASP A 82 5.85 -9.98 27.03
N PRO A 83 4.52 -10.20 27.14
CA PRO A 83 3.56 -9.41 26.37
C PRO A 83 3.70 -7.93 26.75
N HIS A 84 3.46 -7.03 25.80
CA HIS A 84 3.48 -5.60 26.08
C HIS A 84 2.43 -5.24 27.16
N LYS A 85 2.89 -4.94 28.38
CA LYS A 85 2.04 -4.70 29.57
C LYS A 85 1.18 -3.43 29.50
N THR A 86 1.53 -2.51 28.60
CA THR A 86 0.88 -1.19 28.47
C THR A 86 0.07 -1.03 27.19
N VAL A 87 0.11 -2.00 26.28
CA VAL A 87 -0.53 -1.91 24.97
C VAL A 87 -1.67 -2.91 24.89
N ALA A 88 -2.87 -2.40 24.67
CA ALA A 88 -4.05 -3.24 24.43
C ALA A 88 -4.02 -3.82 23.02
N LEU A 89 -4.52 -5.04 22.86
CA LEU A 89 -4.71 -5.66 21.53
C LEU A 89 -5.55 -4.81 20.59
N MET A 90 -6.50 -4.02 21.13
CA MET A 90 -7.31 -3.08 20.37
C MET A 90 -6.49 -2.10 19.54
N LEU A 91 -5.26 -1.75 19.97
CA LEU A 91 -4.37 -0.90 19.18
C LEU A 91 -4.00 -1.55 17.84
N ALA A 92 -3.71 -2.85 17.84
CA ALA A 92 -3.35 -3.58 16.62
C ALA A 92 -4.54 -3.66 15.66
N GLU A 93 -5.73 -3.96 16.18
CA GLU A 93 -6.96 -4.04 15.39
C GLU A 93 -7.36 -2.66 14.82
N TRP A 94 -7.24 -1.59 15.61
CA TRP A 94 -7.51 -0.24 15.14
C TRP A 94 -6.50 0.22 14.07
N ALA A 95 -5.23 -0.13 14.23
CA ALA A 95 -4.21 0.16 13.23
C ALA A 95 -4.49 -0.54 11.90
N GLU A 96 -4.98 -1.78 11.92
CA GLU A 96 -5.38 -2.52 10.73
C GLU A 96 -6.62 -1.90 10.06
N PHE A 97 -7.62 -1.53 10.86
CA PHE A 97 -8.81 -0.84 10.41
C PHE A 97 -8.46 0.45 9.66
N VAL A 98 -7.62 1.31 10.25
CA VAL A 98 -7.16 2.56 9.62
C VAL A 98 -6.31 2.28 8.38
N TYR A 99 -5.43 1.27 8.42
CA TYR A 99 -4.61 0.92 7.26
C TYR A 99 -5.45 0.47 6.06
N ARG A 100 -6.45 -0.37 6.28
CA ARG A 100 -7.35 -0.85 5.21
C ARG A 100 -8.26 0.24 4.67
N ASP A 101 -8.63 1.22 5.50
CA ASP A 101 -9.35 2.40 5.06
C ASP A 101 -8.46 3.28 4.18
N MET A 102 -7.15 3.37 4.45
CA MET A 102 -6.23 4.18 3.65
C MET A 102 -5.77 3.51 2.34
N VAL A 103 -5.43 2.21 2.39
CA VAL A 103 -4.70 1.52 1.32
C VAL A 103 -5.28 0.15 1.04
N HIS A 104 -5.59 -0.11 -0.23
CA HIS A 104 -5.91 -1.44 -0.73
C HIS A 104 -5.20 -1.72 -2.07
N LEU A 105 -4.39 -2.77 -2.08
CA LEU A 105 -3.67 -3.25 -3.27
C LEU A 105 -4.37 -4.53 -3.76
N SER A 106 -5.01 -4.45 -4.93
CA SER A 106 -5.57 -5.65 -5.56
C SER A 106 -4.46 -6.54 -6.16
N SER A 107 -4.76 -7.82 -6.31
CA SER A 107 -3.83 -8.77 -6.94
C SER A 107 -3.72 -8.51 -8.44
N ALA A 108 -2.49 -8.55 -8.97
CA ALA A 108 -2.13 -8.29 -10.37
C ALA A 108 -2.70 -9.30 -11.41
N ARG A 109 -3.69 -10.14 -11.05
CA ARG A 109 -4.40 -11.03 -11.99
C ARG A 109 -5.46 -10.31 -12.83
N GLY A 110 -5.65 -9.00 -12.65
CA GLY A 110 -6.50 -8.14 -13.48
C GLY A 110 -5.69 -7.31 -14.48
N LYS A 111 -6.26 -7.05 -15.67
CA LYS A 111 -5.66 -6.21 -16.74
C LYS A 111 -5.49 -4.72 -16.38
N CYS A 112 -5.73 -4.32 -15.13
CA CYS A 112 -5.50 -2.97 -14.66
C CYS A 112 -5.17 -3.06 -13.17
N SER A 113 -4.06 -2.46 -12.74
CA SER A 113 -3.65 -2.47 -11.34
C SER A 113 -4.64 -1.63 -10.53
N GLU A 114 -5.58 -2.28 -9.82
CA GLU A 114 -6.56 -1.58 -9.01
C GLU A 114 -5.90 -1.20 -7.69
N PHE A 115 -5.62 0.09 -7.53
CA PHE A 115 -5.05 0.67 -6.33
C PHE A 115 -6.13 1.53 -5.68
N LEU A 116 -6.75 1.05 -4.60
CA LEU A 116 -7.62 1.90 -3.80
C LEU A 116 -6.74 2.70 -2.84
N ALA A 117 -6.68 4.01 -3.03
CA ALA A 117 -6.36 4.94 -1.96
C ALA A 117 -7.69 5.60 -1.57
N VAL A 118 -8.20 5.29 -0.39
CA VAL A 118 -9.34 6.01 0.19
C VAL A 118 -8.74 6.93 1.27
N ILE A 119 -9.10 8.21 1.25
CA ILE A 119 -8.70 9.17 2.27
C ILE A 119 -9.99 9.66 2.92
N LEU A 120 -10.12 9.46 4.24
CA LEU A 120 -11.17 10.08 5.05
C LEU A 120 -11.20 11.61 4.96
#